data_AF-G1NTP6-F1
#
_entry.id   AF-G1NTP6-F1
#
_cell.length_a   1.000
_cell.length_b   1.000
_cell.length_c   1.000
_cell.angle_alpha   90.00
_cell.angle_beta   90.00
_cell.angle_gamma   90.00
#
_symmetry.space_group_name_H-M   'P 1'
#
loop_
_entity.id
_entity.type
_entity.pdbx_description
1 polymer ?
#
loop_
_entity_poly.entity_id
_entity_poly.type
_entity_poly.pdbx_seq_one_letter_code
_entity_poly.pdbx_strand_id
1 'polypeptide(L)' 'VGFSKMKCKKLFNEKTCTYTVVEKKNPKKTCLVEQWVM' A
#
# COMPACT_ATOMS: atom_id res chain seq x y z
N VAL A 1 -5.58 9.26 0.65
CA VAL A 1 -5.12 8.03 -0.03
C VAL A 1 -6.26 7.02 -0.07
N GLY A 2 -6.80 6.76 -1.25
CA GLY A 2 -7.93 5.84 -1.48
C GLY A 2 -7.43 4.43 -1.77
N PHE A 3 -7.63 3.51 -0.83
CA PHE A 3 -7.41 2.07 -0.98
C PHE A 3 -8.19 1.33 0.11
N SER A 4 -8.46 0.04 -0.08
CA SER A 4 -9.19 -0.76 0.91
C SER A 4 -8.36 -1.01 2.18
N LYS A 5 -8.52 -0.15 3.20
CA LYS A 5 -7.84 -0.29 4.51
C LYS A 5 -8.19 -1.58 5.27
N MET A 6 -9.30 -2.23 4.93
CA MET A 6 -9.69 -3.51 5.52
C MET A 6 -8.79 -4.65 5.02
N LYS A 7 -8.59 -4.73 3.70
CA LYS A 7 -7.83 -5.83 3.05
C LYS A 7 -6.35 -5.52 2.85
N CYS A 8 -5.98 -4.25 2.84
CA CYS A 8 -4.66 -3.79 2.45
C CYS A 8 -3.99 -2.96 3.55
N LYS A 9 -2.66 -2.90 3.50
CA LYS A 9 -1.83 -2.07 4.37
C LYS A 9 -0.81 -1.31 3.55
N LYS A 10 -0.37 -0.17 4.07
CA LYS A 10 0.79 0.56 3.52
C LYS A 10 2.06 0.00 4.12
N LEU A 11 3.09 -0.11 3.30
CA LEU A 11 4.44 -0.45 3.66
C LEU A 11 5.31 0.75 3.27
N PHE A 12 6.00 1.33 4.24
CA PHE A 12 7.00 2.36 3.95
C PHE A 12 8.31 1.67 3.63
N ASN A 13 8.91 2.00 2.48
CA ASN A 13 10.23 1.55 2.11
C ASN A 13 11.23 2.65 2.42
N GLU A 14 11.95 2.50 3.53
CA GLU A 14 12.93 3.48 4.00
C GLU A 14 14.09 3.66 3.02
N LYS A 15 14.46 2.62 2.26
CA LYS A 15 15.58 2.69 1.30
C LYS A 15 15.27 3.61 0.10
N THR A 16 14.01 3.64 -0.32
CA THR A 16 13.57 4.41 -1.49
C THR A 16 12.67 5.59 -1.13
N CYS A 17 12.38 5.78 0.16
CA CYS A 17 11.41 6.76 0.68
C CYS A 17 10.04 6.69 0.00
N THR A 18 9.61 5.49 -0.41
CA THR A 18 8.32 5.29 -1.09
C THR A 18 7.32 4.53 -0.23
N TYR A 19 6.03 4.78 -0.46
CA TYR A 19 4.95 4.00 0.12
C TYR A 19 4.42 2.99 -0.90
N THR A 20 4.33 1.73 -0.49
CA THR A 20 3.72 0.66 -1.28
C THR A 20 2.47 0.17 -0.57
N VAL A 21 1.37 -0.09 -1.29
CA VAL A 21 0.17 -0.67 -0.69
C VAL A 21 0.09 -2.14 -1.07
N VAL A 22 0.04 -3.03 -0.08
CA VAL A 22 0.04 -4.49 -0.27
C VAL A 22 -1.12 -5.13 0.48
N GLU A 23 -1.54 -6.33 0.07
CA GLU A 23 -2.56 -7.08 0.79
C GLU A 23 -2.06 -7.49 2.19
N LYS A 24 -2.95 -7.44 3.19
CA LYS A 24 -2.62 -7.88 4.56
C LYS A 24 -2.30 -9.37 4.60
N LYS A 25 -3.06 -10.18 3.85
CA LYS A 25 -2.89 -11.64 3.77
C LYS A 25 -1.68 -12.03 2.92
N ASN A 26 -1.35 -11.25 1.88
CA ASN A 26 -0.21 -11.54 1.01
C ASN A 26 0.59 -10.25 0.71
N PRO A 27 1.67 -9.99 1.46
CA PRO A 27 2.49 -8.79 1.27
C PRO A 27 3.28 -8.78 -0.04
N LYS A 28 3.35 -9.89 -0.79
CA LYS A 28 3.93 -9.92 -2.15
C LYS A 28 2.96 -9.38 -3.21
N LYS A 29 1.67 -9.25 -2.88
CA LYS A 29 0.64 -8.79 -3.80
C LYS A 29 0.30 -7.34 -3.50
N THR A 30 0.51 -6.47 -4.49
CA THR A 30 0.14 -5.06 -4.41
C THR A 30 -1.37 -4.91 -4.46
N CYS A 31 -1.91 -4.01 -3.63
CA CYS A 31 -3.30 -3.63 -3.71
C CYS A 31 -3.50 -2.51 -4.72
N LEU A 32 -4.70 -2.48 -5.31
CA LEU A 32 -5.16 -1.36 -6.11
C LEU A 32 -5.28 -0.11 -5.23
N VAL A 33 -4.68 0.99 -5.69
CA VAL A 33 -4.76 2.30 -5.05
C VAL A 33 -5.48 3.22 -6.02
N GLU A 34 -6.62 3.74 -5.60
CA GLU A 34 -7.50 4.57 -6.42
C GLU A 34 -7.01 6.03 -6.41
N GLN A 35 -6.41 6.48 -5.31
CA GLN A 35 -5.92 7.85 -5.20
C GLN A 35 -4.74 7.96 -4.25
N TRP A 36 -3.65 8.59 -4.71
CA TRP A 36 -2.57 9.07 -3.86
C TRP A 36 -2.81 10.52 -3.48
N VAL A 37 -2.49 10.87 -2.24
CA VAL A 37 -2.43 12.27 -1.80
C VAL A 37 -0.98 12.46 -1.37
N MET A 38 -0.33 13.46 -1.97
CA MET A 38 1.07 13.79 -1.73
C MET A 38 1.21 14.61 -0.45
#